data_AF-A0A1N6ZJ71-F1
#
_entry.id   AF-A0A1N6ZJ71-F1
#
_cell.length_a   1.000
_cell.length_b   1.000
_cell.length_c   1.000
_cell.angle_alpha   90.00
_cell.angle_beta   90.00
_cell.angle_gamma   90.00
#
_symmetry.space_group_name_H-M   'P 1'
#
loop_
_entity.id
_entity.type
_entity.pdbx_description
1 polymer ?
#
loop_
_entity_poly.entity_id
_entity_poly.type
_entity_poly.pdbx_seq_one_letter_code
_entity_poly.pdbx_strand_id
1 'polypeptide(L)'
;MKKVLDRWYIGLILLPIIMNLTTAKLDLPILLKNWNFTIIGTLIITNFIAIYEFIILKKENKRLNSIPKESDKKIIKNLLKTLDVISFQDKISEQSSWYGYEKTAMQNTFDFCEKARLINYKTADEKLNNYIQELRLSLDEFHEKASRILYSDNNTSYTPDKRNEVEVKKTKEAYPEVDKKSIESFKILSELLKYLKENNYLE
;
A
#
# COMPACT_ATOMS: atom_id res chain seq x y z
N MET A 1 9.37 -15.55 -16.76
CA MET A 1 8.35 -16.26 -17.56
C MET A 1 8.94 -17.04 -18.75
N LYS A 2 9.68 -16.43 -19.69
CA LYS A 2 10.32 -17.15 -20.83
C LYS A 2 11.11 -18.41 -20.43
N LYS A 3 12.06 -18.28 -19.48
CA LYS A 3 12.88 -19.42 -19.01
C LYS A 3 12.08 -20.59 -18.39
N VAL A 4 10.88 -20.34 -17.87
CA VAL A 4 10.02 -21.39 -17.28
C VAL A 4 9.29 -22.12 -18.40
N LEU A 5 8.66 -21.38 -19.33
CA LEU A 5 8.02 -21.95 -20.51
C LEU A 5 9.00 -22.79 -21.36
N ASP A 6 10.20 -22.28 -21.61
CA ASP A 6 11.20 -22.96 -22.44
C ASP A 6 11.72 -24.28 -21.82
N ARG A 7 11.82 -24.35 -20.48
CA ARG A 7 12.24 -25.58 -19.77
C ARG A 7 11.11 -26.60 -19.66
N TRP A 8 9.88 -26.15 -19.46
CA TRP A 8 8.74 -27.02 -19.22
C TRP A 8 8.13 -27.60 -20.49
N TYR A 9 8.21 -26.88 -21.62
CA TYR A 9 7.74 -27.38 -22.92
C TYR A 9 8.49 -28.64 -23.36
N ILE A 10 9.80 -28.65 -23.12
CA ILE A 10 10.68 -29.80 -23.40
C ILE A 10 10.33 -30.97 -22.46
N GLY A 11 10.09 -30.71 -21.17
CA GLY A 11 9.70 -31.72 -20.19
C GLY A 11 8.35 -32.36 -20.50
N LEU A 12 7.30 -31.57 -20.80
CA LEU A 12 5.94 -32.06 -21.08
C LEU A 12 5.85 -32.94 -22.33
N ILE A 13 6.72 -32.72 -23.31
CA ILE A 13 6.75 -33.51 -24.55
C ILE A 13 7.70 -34.70 -24.44
N LEU A 14 8.90 -34.52 -23.87
CA LEU A 14 9.91 -35.58 -23.81
C LEU A 14 9.66 -36.60 -22.69
N LEU A 15 9.11 -36.21 -21.53
CA LEU A 15 8.85 -37.16 -20.43
C LEU A 15 7.92 -38.32 -20.84
N PRO A 16 6.76 -38.07 -21.49
CA PRO A 16 5.90 -39.15 -21.96
C PRO A 16 6.59 -40.09 -22.95
N ILE A 17 7.43 -39.54 -23.83
CA ILE A 17 8.16 -40.30 -24.87
C ILE A 17 9.25 -41.17 -24.24
N ILE A 18 10.04 -40.63 -23.30
CA ILE A 18 11.09 -41.37 -22.59
C ILE A 18 10.46 -42.45 -21.70
N MET A 19 9.37 -42.12 -21.01
CA MET A 19 8.67 -43.06 -20.14
C MET A 19 8.12 -44.24 -20.94
N ASN A 20 7.56 -43.98 -22.13
CA ASN A 20 7.17 -44.99 -23.11
C ASN A 20 8.34 -45.91 -23.53
N LEU A 21 9.50 -45.35 -23.89
CA LEU A 21 10.67 -46.14 -24.27
C LEU A 21 11.17 -47.05 -23.13
N THR A 22 11.04 -46.60 -21.88
CA THR A 22 11.44 -47.39 -20.70
C THR A 22 10.39 -48.43 -20.30
N THR A 23 9.09 -48.13 -20.44
CA THR A 23 8.01 -49.07 -20.08
C THR A 23 7.81 -50.18 -21.11
N ALA A 24 8.20 -49.96 -22.37
CA ALA A 24 8.18 -51.00 -23.40
C ALA A 24 9.20 -52.13 -23.17
N LYS A 25 10.24 -51.89 -22.36
CA LYS A 25 11.32 -52.86 -22.07
C LYS A 25 11.27 -53.49 -20.67
N LEU A 26 10.36 -53.04 -19.81
CA LEU A 26 10.24 -53.50 -18.42
C LEU A 26 8.81 -53.98 -18.18
N ASP A 27 8.65 -55.17 -17.62
CA ASP A 27 7.33 -55.74 -17.31
C ASP A 27 6.76 -55.05 -16.06
N LEU A 28 6.22 -53.84 -16.28
CA LEU A 28 5.67 -52.98 -15.25
C LEU A 28 4.22 -53.37 -14.89
N PRO A 29 3.76 -53.05 -13.66
CA PRO A 29 2.42 -53.38 -13.19
C PRO A 29 1.33 -52.86 -14.15
N ILE A 30 0.21 -53.61 -14.25
CA ILE A 30 -0.87 -53.46 -15.24
C ILE A 30 -1.37 -52.00 -15.41
N LEU A 31 -1.35 -51.21 -14.33
CA LEU A 31 -1.71 -49.78 -14.32
C LEU A 31 -0.82 -48.91 -15.23
N LEU A 32 0.46 -49.24 -15.39
CA LEU A 32 1.42 -48.54 -16.26
C LEU A 32 1.49 -49.13 -17.68
N LYS A 33 0.85 -50.28 -17.90
CA LYS A 33 0.72 -50.90 -19.23
C LYS A 33 -0.38 -50.21 -20.05
N ASN A 34 -1.37 -49.62 -19.37
CA ASN A 34 -2.42 -48.84 -20.01
C ASN A 34 -1.94 -47.41 -20.28
N TRP A 35 -1.85 -47.10 -21.57
CA TRP A 35 -1.34 -45.84 -22.11
C TRP A 35 -2.09 -44.61 -21.61
N ASN A 36 -3.42 -44.68 -21.53
CA ASN A 36 -4.22 -43.55 -21.09
C ASN A 36 -3.92 -43.23 -19.61
N PHE A 37 -3.80 -44.26 -18.77
CA PHE A 37 -3.48 -44.06 -17.35
C PHE A 37 -2.05 -43.56 -17.12
N THR A 38 -1.09 -43.98 -17.95
CA THR A 38 0.30 -43.51 -17.86
C THR A 38 0.44 -42.04 -18.27
N ILE A 39 -0.24 -41.64 -19.34
CA ILE A 39 -0.30 -40.24 -19.79
C ILE A 39 -1.01 -39.38 -18.75
N ILE A 40 -2.13 -39.84 -18.19
CA ILE A 40 -2.84 -39.13 -17.13
C ILE A 40 -1.97 -38.98 -15.87
N GLY A 41 -1.30 -40.06 -15.45
CA GLY A 41 -0.42 -40.04 -14.28
C GLY A 41 0.78 -39.09 -14.44
N THR A 42 1.42 -39.10 -15.60
CA THR A 42 2.53 -38.17 -15.91
C THR A 42 2.07 -36.73 -15.90
N LEU A 43 0.93 -36.42 -16.54
CA LEU A 43 0.34 -35.08 -16.54
C LEU A 43 0.05 -34.58 -15.12
N ILE A 44 -0.55 -35.43 -14.27
CA ILE A 44 -0.84 -35.10 -12.86
C ILE A 44 0.45 -34.76 -12.12
N ILE A 45 1.49 -35.58 -12.25
CA ILE A 45 2.79 -35.34 -11.58
C ILE A 45 3.40 -34.02 -12.06
N THR A 46 3.44 -33.77 -13.37
CA THR A 46 3.97 -32.50 -13.90
C THR A 46 3.18 -31.29 -13.42
N ASN A 47 1.85 -31.40 -13.31
CA ASN A 47 1.01 -30.31 -12.85
C ASN A 47 1.25 -30.01 -11.36
N PHE A 48 1.42 -31.04 -10.52
CA PHE A 48 1.80 -30.87 -9.12
C PHE A 48 3.16 -30.18 -8.95
N ILE A 49 4.17 -30.57 -9.74
CA ILE A 49 5.50 -29.93 -9.68
C ILE A 49 5.41 -28.47 -10.14
N ALA A 50 4.66 -28.17 -11.20
CA ALA A 50 4.46 -26.80 -11.67
C ALA A 50 3.77 -25.92 -10.62
N ILE A 51 2.74 -26.45 -9.93
CA ILE A 51 2.09 -25.76 -8.81
C ILE A 51 3.09 -25.51 -7.68
N TYR A 52 3.92 -26.51 -7.34
CA TYR A 52 4.92 -26.38 -6.28
C TYR A 52 6.00 -25.34 -6.59
N GLU A 53 6.59 -25.36 -7.80
CA GLU A 53 7.56 -24.36 -8.25
C GLU A 53 6.95 -22.96 -8.28
N PHE A 54 5.71 -22.83 -8.76
CA PHE A 54 5.01 -21.55 -8.75
C PHE A 54 4.84 -21.01 -7.33
N ILE A 55 4.52 -21.86 -6.35
CA ILE A 55 4.41 -21.45 -4.95
C ILE A 55 5.76 -21.01 -4.39
N ILE A 56 6.86 -21.72 -4.68
CA ILE A 56 8.21 -21.34 -4.25
C ILE A 56 8.62 -20.01 -4.86
N LEU A 57 8.51 -19.87 -6.18
CA LEU A 57 8.86 -18.64 -6.88
C LEU A 57 8.02 -17.46 -6.39
N LYS A 58 6.73 -17.67 -6.09
CA LYS A 58 5.87 -16.66 -5.48
C LYS A 58 6.37 -16.26 -4.09
N LYS A 59 6.82 -17.20 -3.27
CA LYS A 59 7.42 -16.92 -1.95
C LYS A 59 8.74 -16.16 -2.06
N GLU A 60 9.62 -16.56 -2.99
CA GLU A 60 10.90 -15.86 -3.24
C GLU A 60 10.68 -14.44 -3.74
N ASN A 61 9.74 -14.22 -4.68
CA ASN A 61 9.38 -12.88 -5.13
C ASN A 61 8.81 -12.03 -3.99
N LYS A 62 7.98 -12.64 -3.12
CA LYS A 62 7.44 -11.95 -1.95
C LYS A 62 8.55 -11.53 -0.97
N ARG A 63 9.61 -12.33 -0.84
CA ARG A 63 10.79 -12.02 -0.02
C ARG A 63 11.69 -10.95 -0.66
N LEU A 64 11.84 -10.95 -1.98
CA LEU A 64 12.57 -9.89 -2.68
C LEU A 64 11.82 -8.55 -2.61
N ASN A 65 10.48 -8.58 -2.57
CA ASN A 65 9.65 -7.40 -2.38
C ASN A 65 9.53 -6.97 -0.90
N SER A 66 9.95 -7.79 0.07
CA SER A 66 9.87 -7.42 1.48
C SER A 66 11.02 -6.52 1.95
N ILE A 67 12.06 -6.36 1.13
CA ILE A 67 13.13 -5.41 1.40
C ILE A 67 12.80 -4.12 0.66
N PRO A 68 12.62 -2.99 1.35
CA PRO A 68 12.32 -1.72 0.71
C PRO A 68 13.46 -1.30 -0.20
N LYS A 69 13.13 -0.89 -1.43
CA LYS A 69 14.10 -0.31 -2.36
C LYS A 69 14.52 1.08 -1.86
N GLU A 70 15.76 1.47 -2.15
CA GLU A 70 16.25 2.82 -1.83
C GLU A 70 15.40 3.94 -2.49
N SER A 71 14.85 3.67 -3.68
CA SER A 71 13.87 4.57 -4.32
C SER A 71 12.65 4.80 -3.45
N ASP A 72 12.12 3.72 -2.87
CA ASP A 72 10.88 3.73 -2.11
C ASP A 72 11.11 4.42 -0.76
N LYS A 73 12.24 4.15 -0.09
CA LYS A 73 12.67 4.90 1.10
C LYS A 73 12.76 6.40 0.82
N LYS A 74 13.34 6.80 -0.32
CA LYS A 74 13.46 8.22 -0.70
C LYS A 74 12.09 8.87 -0.92
N ILE A 75 11.15 8.15 -1.56
CA ILE A 75 9.77 8.60 -1.72
C ILE A 75 9.13 8.84 -0.36
N ILE A 76 9.19 7.87 0.54
CA ILE A 76 8.60 7.97 1.89
C ILE A 76 9.22 9.10 2.69
N LYS A 77 10.55 9.22 2.71
CA LYS A 77 11.24 10.31 3.40
C LYS A 77 10.78 11.68 2.90
N ASN A 78 10.58 11.82 1.58
CA ASN A 78 10.10 13.07 1.00
C ASN A 78 8.64 13.35 1.35
N LEU A 79 7.77 12.33 1.34
CA LEU A 79 6.37 12.47 1.77
C LEU A 79 6.26 12.88 3.24
N LEU A 80 6.95 12.18 4.14
CA LEU A 80 6.92 12.50 5.58
C LEU A 80 7.52 13.87 5.88
N LYS A 81 8.58 14.27 5.16
CA LYS A 81 9.15 15.62 5.27
C LYS A 81 8.18 16.69 4.75
N THR A 82 7.43 16.39 3.71
CA THR A 82 6.43 17.34 3.16
C THR A 82 5.27 17.52 4.11
N LEU A 83 4.79 16.42 4.72
CA LEU A 83 3.74 16.47 5.72
C LEU A 83 4.18 17.22 6.99
N ASP A 84 5.46 17.11 7.33
CA ASP A 84 6.02 17.54 8.61
C ASP A 84 5.24 16.93 9.78
N VAL A 85 5.57 15.66 10.08
CA VAL A 85 4.85 14.84 11.07
C VAL A 85 4.71 15.54 12.43
N ILE A 86 5.75 16.26 12.87
CA ILE A 86 5.75 16.96 14.16
C ILE A 86 4.80 18.16 14.08
N SER A 87 4.92 18.97 13.02
CA SER A 87 4.01 20.10 12.84
C SER A 87 2.55 19.63 12.70
N PHE A 88 2.29 18.51 12.04
CA PHE A 88 0.94 17.96 11.91
C PHE A 88 0.39 17.51 13.27
N GLN A 89 1.21 16.83 14.09
CA GLN A 89 0.80 16.43 15.43
C GLN A 89 0.44 17.66 16.29
N ASP A 90 1.41 18.55 16.47
CA ASP A 90 1.35 19.63 17.45
C ASP A 90 0.40 20.76 17.03
N LYS A 91 0.38 21.10 15.73
CA LYS A 91 -0.34 22.30 15.22
C LYS A 91 -1.71 21.99 14.64
N ILE A 92 -2.02 20.72 14.37
CA ILE A 92 -3.28 20.30 13.77
C ILE A 92 -4.01 19.29 14.65
N SER A 93 -3.40 18.14 14.95
CA SER A 93 -4.13 17.03 15.61
C SER A 93 -4.41 17.26 17.10
N GLU A 94 -3.46 17.88 17.81
CA GLU A 94 -3.58 18.18 19.24
C GLU A 94 -4.18 19.58 19.49
N GLN A 95 -4.27 20.39 18.43
CA GLN A 95 -4.82 21.74 18.47
C GLN A 95 -6.29 21.72 18.04
N SER A 96 -7.15 22.30 18.87
CA SER A 96 -8.55 22.48 18.48
C SER A 96 -8.68 23.53 17.37
N SER A 97 -9.44 23.20 16.32
CA SER A 97 -9.80 24.11 15.23
C SER A 97 -10.51 25.37 15.73
N TRP A 98 -11.07 25.37 16.93
CA TRP A 98 -11.61 26.57 17.58
C TRP A 98 -10.56 27.68 17.74
N TYR A 99 -9.28 27.35 17.86
CA TYR A 99 -8.19 28.32 17.94
C TYR A 99 -7.55 28.62 16.57
N GLY A 100 -8.03 27.98 15.52
CA GLY A 100 -7.46 28.05 14.18
C GLY A 100 -6.24 27.15 14.03
N TYR A 101 -5.64 27.19 12.84
CA TYR A 101 -4.46 26.41 12.47
C TYR A 101 -3.40 27.29 11.81
N GLU A 102 -2.13 26.92 11.98
CA GLU A 102 -1.04 27.59 11.28
C GLU A 102 -1.13 27.30 9.77
N LYS A 103 -0.96 28.34 8.92
CA LYS A 103 -1.09 28.18 7.47
C LYS A 103 -0.06 27.21 6.89
N THR A 104 1.17 27.26 7.40
CA THR A 104 2.27 26.37 6.99
C THR A 104 1.93 24.91 7.28
N ALA A 105 1.42 24.62 8.48
CA ALA A 105 0.98 23.28 8.86
C ALA A 105 -0.17 22.77 7.97
N MET A 106 -1.18 23.61 7.70
CA MET A 106 -2.24 23.28 6.74
C MET A 106 -1.68 23.07 5.32
N GLN A 107 -0.79 23.94 4.85
CA GLN A 107 -0.19 23.83 3.52
C GLN A 107 0.62 22.54 3.38
N ASN A 108 1.39 22.15 4.39
CA ASN A 108 2.15 20.89 4.40
C ASN A 108 1.23 19.67 4.21
N THR A 109 0.04 19.68 4.85
CA THR A 109 -0.95 18.61 4.66
C THR A 109 -1.55 18.60 3.24
N PHE A 110 -1.80 19.77 2.64
CA PHE A 110 -2.23 19.88 1.23
C PHE A 110 -1.13 19.40 0.27
N ASP A 111 0.11 19.83 0.48
CA ASP A 111 1.25 19.47 -0.35
C ASP A 111 1.54 17.96 -0.28
N PHE A 112 1.35 17.35 0.90
CA PHE A 112 1.38 15.89 1.04
C PHE A 112 0.31 15.25 0.16
N CYS A 113 -0.94 15.72 0.22
CA CYS A 113 -2.02 15.16 -0.59
C CYS A 113 -1.73 15.23 -2.08
N GLU A 114 -1.22 16.37 -2.55
CA GLU A 114 -0.85 16.57 -3.96
C GLU A 114 0.28 15.63 -4.37
N LYS A 115 1.37 15.55 -3.59
CA LYS A 115 2.49 14.63 -3.88
C LYS A 115 2.04 13.18 -3.87
N ALA A 116 1.21 12.76 -2.92
CA ALA A 116 0.73 11.39 -2.79
C ALA A 116 -0.13 10.93 -3.99
N ARG A 117 -0.73 11.85 -4.75
CA ARG A 117 -1.45 11.56 -6.01
C ARG A 117 -0.49 11.25 -7.18
N LEU A 118 0.71 11.82 -7.17
CA LEU A 118 1.64 11.71 -8.29
C LEU A 118 2.19 10.29 -8.42
N ILE A 119 2.27 9.79 -9.66
CA ILE A 119 2.80 8.46 -9.99
C ILE A 119 4.23 8.29 -9.46
N ASN A 120 5.05 9.35 -9.49
CA ASN A 120 6.43 9.33 -9.02
C ASN A 120 6.58 9.13 -7.50
N TYR A 121 5.47 9.17 -6.75
CA TYR A 121 5.42 8.92 -5.31
C TYR A 121 4.71 7.60 -4.97
N LYS A 122 4.55 6.70 -5.94
CA LYS A 122 4.11 5.33 -5.69
C LYS A 122 5.31 4.42 -5.46
N THR A 123 5.19 3.55 -4.46
CA THR A 123 6.20 2.54 -4.12
C THR A 123 5.91 1.21 -4.83
N ALA A 124 6.87 0.29 -4.85
CA ALA A 124 6.61 -1.08 -5.32
C ALA A 124 5.70 -1.86 -4.35
N ASP A 125 5.64 -1.43 -3.10
CA ASP A 125 4.81 -2.00 -2.04
C ASP A 125 3.37 -1.48 -2.12
N GLU A 126 2.45 -2.36 -2.52
CA GLU A 126 1.02 -2.06 -2.64
C GLU A 126 0.36 -1.75 -1.28
N LYS A 127 0.78 -2.44 -0.21
CA LYS A 127 0.19 -2.22 1.12
C LYS A 127 0.59 -0.84 1.65
N LEU A 128 1.84 -0.44 1.44
CA LEU A 128 2.30 0.91 1.75
C LEU A 128 1.54 1.98 0.96
N ASN A 129 1.35 1.77 -0.34
CA ASN A 129 0.57 2.67 -1.18
C ASN A 129 -0.87 2.83 -0.68
N ASN A 130 -1.47 1.76 -0.15
CA ASN A 130 -2.82 1.81 0.44
C ASN A 130 -2.84 2.67 1.71
N TYR A 131 -1.87 2.52 2.63
CA TYR A 131 -1.78 3.39 3.81
C TYR A 131 -1.61 4.87 3.44
N ILE A 132 -0.75 5.17 2.45
CA ILE A 132 -0.56 6.54 1.95
C ILE A 132 -1.86 7.09 1.37
N GLN A 133 -2.59 6.27 0.62
CA GLN A 133 -3.87 6.64 0.03
C GLN A 133 -4.96 6.87 1.09
N GLU A 134 -5.04 6.01 2.11
CA GLU A 134 -5.96 6.17 3.23
C GLU A 134 -5.69 7.47 4.00
N LEU A 135 -4.41 7.75 4.30
CA LEU A 135 -4.04 9.01 4.95
C LEU A 135 -4.43 10.21 4.10
N ARG A 136 -4.14 10.16 2.80
CA ARG A 136 -4.50 11.22 1.85
C ARG A 136 -6.01 11.48 1.83
N LEU A 137 -6.82 10.42 1.75
CA LEU A 137 -8.28 10.54 1.74
C LEU A 137 -8.79 11.12 3.07
N SER A 138 -8.24 10.69 4.20
CA SER A 138 -8.61 11.25 5.50
C SER A 138 -8.25 12.73 5.62
N LEU A 139 -7.08 13.13 5.10
CA LEU A 139 -6.68 14.54 5.05
C LEU A 139 -7.57 15.37 4.11
N ASP A 140 -7.94 14.84 2.94
CA ASP A 140 -8.90 15.48 2.03
C ASP A 140 -10.25 15.74 2.75
N GLU A 141 -10.78 14.76 3.50
CA GLU A 141 -12.00 14.91 4.30
C GLU A 141 -11.84 15.97 5.41
N PHE A 142 -10.70 15.96 6.10
CA PHE A 142 -10.37 16.97 7.10
C PHE A 142 -10.35 18.37 6.47
N HIS A 143 -9.69 18.55 5.33
CA HIS A 143 -9.62 19.84 4.62
C HIS A 143 -11.00 20.32 4.19
N GLU A 144 -11.83 19.42 3.65
CA GLU A 144 -13.19 19.76 3.25
C GLU A 144 -13.98 20.31 4.44
N LYS A 145 -13.90 19.67 5.60
CA LYS A 145 -14.61 20.10 6.81
C LYS A 145 -14.02 21.39 7.39
N ALA A 146 -12.69 21.48 7.47
CA ALA A 146 -11.99 22.65 7.98
C ALA A 146 -12.30 23.91 7.16
N SER A 147 -12.36 23.80 5.83
CA SER A 147 -12.64 24.93 4.93
C SER A 147 -14.01 25.58 5.13
N ARG A 148 -14.97 24.88 5.76
CA ARG A 148 -16.33 25.40 6.00
C ARG A 148 -16.38 26.41 7.15
N ILE A 149 -15.42 26.33 8.07
CA ILE A 149 -15.42 27.16 9.28
C ILE A 149 -14.18 28.04 9.41
N LEU A 150 -13.07 27.68 8.76
CA LEU A 150 -11.80 28.38 8.85
C LEU A 150 -11.57 29.32 7.67
N TYR A 151 -11.15 30.55 7.96
CA TYR A 151 -10.87 31.59 6.98
C TYR A 151 -9.49 32.19 7.21
N SER A 152 -8.91 32.73 6.15
CA SER A 152 -7.61 33.38 6.18
C SER A 152 -7.77 34.89 6.35
N ASP A 153 -8.03 35.33 7.57
CA ASP A 153 -8.13 36.78 7.88
C ASP A 153 -6.76 37.43 8.12
N ASN A 154 -5.70 36.63 8.31
CA ASN A 154 -4.33 37.10 8.50
C ASN A 154 -3.33 36.27 7.68
N ASN A 155 -2.05 36.65 7.69
CA ASN A 155 -1.02 35.98 6.88
C ASN A 155 -0.49 34.67 7.49
N THR A 156 -0.74 34.40 8.77
CA THR A 156 -0.04 33.36 9.54
C THR A 156 -0.91 32.15 9.89
N SER A 157 -2.22 32.35 10.04
CA SER A 157 -3.17 31.31 10.46
C SER A 157 -4.48 31.35 9.69
N TYR A 158 -5.12 30.19 9.65
CA TYR A 158 -6.54 30.04 9.34
C TYR A 158 -7.31 30.10 10.65
N THR A 159 -8.22 31.06 10.78
CA THR A 159 -9.00 31.28 12.01
C THR A 159 -10.48 31.03 11.77
N PRO A 160 -11.20 30.46 12.75
CA PRO A 160 -12.63 30.26 12.63
C PRO A 160 -13.42 31.57 12.56
N ASP A 161 -14.50 31.59 11.79
CA ASP A 161 -15.40 32.75 11.72
C ASP A 161 -16.17 32.92 13.04
N LYS A 162 -15.90 34.05 13.71
CA LYS A 162 -16.50 34.44 14.99
C LYS A 162 -17.01 35.89 14.95
N ARG A 163 -17.29 36.42 13.75
CA ARG A 163 -17.61 37.85 13.57
C ARG A 163 -18.96 38.25 14.19
N ASN A 164 -19.91 37.32 14.30
CA ASN A 164 -21.21 37.54 14.91
C ASN A 164 -21.74 36.27 15.63
N GLU A 165 -22.81 36.41 16.41
CA GLU A 165 -23.38 35.30 17.20
C GLU A 165 -23.83 34.10 16.35
N VAL A 166 -24.32 34.35 15.13
CA VAL A 166 -24.78 33.30 14.21
C VAL A 166 -23.59 32.45 13.74
N GLU A 167 -22.51 33.08 13.29
CA GLU A 167 -21.30 32.39 12.87
C GLU A 167 -20.58 31.70 14.04
N VAL A 168 -20.57 32.32 15.23
CA VAL A 168 -20.07 31.68 16.44
C VAL A 168 -20.83 30.39 16.74
N LYS A 169 -22.16 30.38 16.62
CA LYS A 169 -22.98 29.19 16.86
C LYS A 169 -22.69 28.10 15.83
N LYS A 170 -22.66 28.44 14.53
CA LYS A 170 -22.31 27.49 13.45
C LYS A 170 -20.92 26.88 13.67
N THR A 171 -19.93 27.70 13.97
CA THR A 171 -18.56 27.25 14.25
C THR A 171 -18.53 26.33 15.47
N LYS A 172 -19.25 26.66 16.55
CA LYS A 172 -19.35 25.82 17.76
C LYS A 172 -19.96 24.44 17.48
N GLU A 173 -20.91 24.35 16.56
CA GLU A 173 -21.54 23.09 16.16
C GLU A 173 -20.60 22.24 15.28
N ALA A 174 -19.76 22.86 14.45
CA ALA A 174 -18.93 22.19 13.46
C ALA A 174 -17.50 21.85 13.94
N TYR A 175 -16.90 22.63 14.83
CA TYR A 175 -15.50 22.39 15.28
C TYR A 175 -15.24 20.99 15.86
N PRO A 176 -16.17 20.32 16.59
CA PRO A 176 -15.90 18.98 17.11
C PRO A 176 -15.74 17.94 16.00
N GLU A 177 -16.43 18.12 14.87
CA GLU A 177 -16.29 17.24 13.71
C GLU A 177 -14.93 17.44 13.02
N VAL A 178 -14.47 18.69 12.90
CA VAL A 178 -13.15 19.02 12.33
C VAL A 178 -12.04 18.44 13.20
N ASP A 179 -12.10 18.64 14.51
CA ASP A 179 -11.12 18.12 15.46
C ASP A 179 -11.09 16.59 15.41
N LYS A 180 -12.27 15.95 15.39
CA LYS A 180 -12.38 14.49 15.22
C LYS A 180 -11.69 14.00 13.94
N LYS A 181 -11.89 14.69 12.81
CA LYS A 181 -11.27 14.32 11.53
C LYS A 181 -9.75 14.46 11.56
N SER A 182 -9.22 15.52 12.18
CA SER A 182 -7.77 15.69 12.36
C SER A 182 -7.16 14.54 13.19
N ILE A 183 -7.83 14.11 14.26
CA ILE A 183 -7.42 13.00 15.11
C ILE A 183 -7.51 11.67 14.35
N GLU A 184 -8.54 11.45 13.54
CA GLU A 184 -8.67 10.27 12.67
C GLU A 184 -7.50 10.19 11.68
N SER A 185 -7.16 11.30 11.01
CA SER A 185 -6.00 11.37 10.13
C SER A 185 -4.69 11.04 10.87
N PHE A 186 -4.51 11.53 12.09
CA PHE A 186 -3.32 11.23 12.90
C PHE A 186 -3.22 9.76 13.30
N LYS A 187 -4.35 9.09 13.59
CA LYS A 187 -4.36 7.64 13.84
C LYS A 187 -3.90 6.85 12.61
N ILE A 188 -4.38 7.23 11.43
CA ILE A 188 -3.96 6.58 10.17
C ILE A 188 -2.47 6.83 9.91
N LEU A 189 -1.97 8.04 10.15
CA LEU A 189 -0.55 8.35 10.09
C LEU A 189 0.26 7.48 11.07
N SER A 190 -0.24 7.27 12.28
CA SER A 190 0.41 6.43 13.30
C SER A 190 0.54 4.97 12.83
N GLU A 191 -0.50 4.41 12.23
CA GLU A 191 -0.46 3.07 11.64
C GLU A 191 0.51 2.99 10.44
N LEU A 192 0.54 4.02 9.59
CA LEU A 192 1.52 4.13 8.52
C LEU A 192 2.96 4.16 9.08
N LEU A 193 3.24 4.99 10.08
CA LEU A 193 4.57 5.09 10.70
C LEU A 193 5.00 3.76 11.35
N LYS A 194 4.06 3.08 12.00
CA LYS A 194 4.28 1.74 12.56
C LYS A 194 4.65 0.74 11.46
N TYR A 195 3.89 0.72 10.36
CA TYR A 195 4.18 -0.12 9.21
C TYR A 195 5.57 0.17 8.62
N LEU A 196 5.91 1.44 8.44
CA LEU A 196 7.21 1.86 7.92
C LEU A 196 8.37 1.40 8.82
N LYS A 197 8.19 1.46 10.14
CA LYS A 197 9.17 0.98 11.12
C LYS A 197 9.34 -0.54 11.07
N GLU A 198 8.24 -1.29 11.04
CA GLU A 198 8.25 -2.76 11.00
C GLU A 198 8.86 -3.32 9.70
N ASN A 199 8.85 -2.53 8.63
CA ASN A 199 9.33 -2.93 7.30
C ASN A 199 10.61 -2.17 6.86
N ASN A 200 11.36 -1.59 7.80
CA ASN A 200 12.68 -0.98 7.59
C ASN A 200 12.72 0.16 6.56
N TYR A 201 11.66 0.95 6.44
CA TYR A 201 11.63 2.13 5.56
C TYR A 201 12.24 3.40 6.20
N LEU A 202 12.43 3.40 7.52
CA LEU A 202 12.88 4.56 8.30
C LEU A 202 14.37 4.51 8.71
N GLU A 203 15.08 3.43 8.36
CA GLU A 203 16.52 3.28 8.55
C GLU A 203 17.34 3.89 7.41
#